data_AF-A0A7W0SP19-F1
#
_entry.id   AF-A0A7W0SP19-F1
#
_cell.length_a   1.000
_cell.length_b   1.000
_cell.length_c   1.000
_cell.angle_alpha   90.00
_cell.angle_beta   90.00
_cell.angle_gamma   90.00
#
_symmetry.space_group_name_H-M   'P 1'
#
loop_
_entity.id
_entity.type
_entity.pdbx_description
1 polymer ?
#
loop_
_entity_poly.entity_id
_entity_poly.type
_entity_poly.pdbx_seq_one_letter_code
_entity_poly.pdbx_strand_id
1 'polypeptide(L)' 'MSVLPDRPDLNQLGIQAKELKRAFEQGEQSAIDRILESHPKFTGRRAERLEGWKLSLRDAQVTIARELGFESWRAY' A
#
# COMPACT_ATOMS: atom_id res chain seq x y z
N MET A 1 -4.24 -14.22 -23.36
CA MET A 1 -5.47 -14.23 -22.53
C MET A 1 -5.02 -14.38 -21.08
N SER A 2 -4.71 -13.27 -20.43
CA SER A 2 -4.23 -13.29 -19.04
C SER A 2 -5.45 -13.25 -18.14
N VAL A 3 -5.87 -14.44 -17.70
CA VAL A 3 -6.90 -14.63 -16.67
C VAL A 3 -6.41 -13.96 -15.38
N LEU A 4 -6.95 -12.78 -15.10
CA LEU A 4 -6.91 -12.18 -13.78
C LEU A 4 -7.59 -13.18 -12.83
N PRO A 5 -6.94 -13.63 -11.75
CA PRO A 5 -7.61 -14.47 -10.77
C PRO A 5 -8.77 -13.66 -10.17
N ASP A 6 -9.98 -14.22 -10.31
CA ASP A 6 -11.30 -13.64 -9.97
C ASP A 6 -11.42 -13.19 -8.51
N ARG A 7 -10.45 -13.53 -7.65
CA ARG A 7 -10.42 -13.18 -6.24
C ARG A 7 -8.99 -12.89 -5.83
N PRO A 8 -8.64 -11.64 -5.49
CA PRO A 8 -7.35 -11.39 -4.86
C PRO A 8 -7.35 -12.12 -3.50
N ASP A 9 -6.45 -13.09 -3.35
CA ASP A 9 -6.31 -13.83 -2.10
C ASP A 9 -6.00 -12.87 -0.96
N LEU A 10 -6.93 -12.68 -0.02
CA LEU A 10 -6.76 -11.81 1.14
C LEU A 10 -5.48 -12.15 1.94
N ASN A 11 -5.06 -13.41 1.90
CA ASN A 11 -3.81 -13.87 2.48
C ASN A 11 -2.59 -13.30 1.74
N GLN A 12 -2.60 -13.33 0.40
CA GLN A 12 -1.54 -12.76 -0.43
C GLN A 12 -1.50 -11.23 -0.29
N LEU A 13 -2.67 -10.57 -0.21
CA LEU A 13 -2.77 -9.13 0.07
C LEU A 13 -2.19 -8.78 1.45
N GLY A 14 -2.47 -9.62 2.46
CA GLY A 14 -1.91 -9.47 3.80
C GLY A 14 -0.39 -9.63 3.84
N ILE A 15 0.16 -10.52 3.02
CA ILE A 15 1.62 -10.66 2.84
C ILE A 15 2.20 -9.42 2.17
N GLN A 16 1.64 -8.98 1.04
CA GLN A 16 2.09 -7.80 0.31
C GLN A 16 2.06 -6.53 1.18
N ALA A 17 1.01 -6.35 1.99
CA ALA A 17 0.93 -5.22 2.92
C ALA A 17 2.03 -5.26 4.00
N LYS A 18 2.39 -6.44 4.51
CA LYS A 18 3.50 -6.60 5.47
C LYS A 18 4.85 -6.33 4.81
N GLU A 19 5.04 -6.78 3.57
CA GLU A 19 6.25 -6.53 2.80
C GLU A 19 6.40 -5.03 2.50
N LEU A 20 5.34 -4.37 2.04
CA LEU A 20 5.32 -2.93 1.80
C LEU A 20 5.66 -2.14 3.08
N LYS A 21 5.09 -2.54 4.22
CA LYS A 21 5.42 -1.92 5.51
C LYS A 21 6.91 -2.07 5.84
N ARG A 22 7.47 -3.27 5.67
CA ARG A 22 8.90 -3.52 5.92
C ARG A 22 9.80 -2.72 4.99
N ALA A 23 9.45 -2.64 3.71
CA ALA A 23 10.18 -1.86 2.72
C ALA A 23 10.18 -0.35 3.07
N PHE A 24 9.03 0.18 3.48
CA PHE A 24 8.93 1.56 3.96
C PHE A 24 9.76 1.79 5.24
N GLU A 25 9.73 0.88 6.21
CA GLU A 25 10.56 0.97 7.42
C GLU A 25 12.06 0.89 7.14
N GLN A 26 12.46 0.22 6.07
CA GLN A 26 13.84 0.18 5.59
C GLN A 26 14.24 1.43 4.79
N GLY A 27 13.30 2.36 4.55
CA GLY A 27 13.55 3.56 3.76
C GLY A 27 13.62 3.30 2.25
N GLU A 28 13.02 2.22 1.77
CA GLU A 28 12.99 1.91 0.34
C GLU A 28 12.17 2.96 -0.42
N GLN A 29 12.80 3.64 -1.38
CA GLN A 29 12.16 4.73 -2.12
C GLN A 29 10.96 4.28 -2.96
N SER A 30 11.00 3.10 -3.58
CA SER A 30 9.84 2.60 -4.34
C SER A 30 8.63 2.30 -3.45
N ALA A 31 8.84 1.83 -2.21
CA ALA A 31 7.74 1.68 -1.26
C ALA A 31 7.15 3.03 -0.82
N ILE A 32 8.01 4.01 -0.54
CA ILE A 32 7.61 5.39 -0.18
C ILE A 32 6.80 6.01 -1.31
N ASP A 33 7.26 5.89 -2.54
CA ASP A 33 6.62 6.46 -3.73
C ASP A 33 5.23 5.86 -3.97
N ARG A 34 5.11 4.52 -3.90
CA ARG A 34 3.82 3.81 -4.00
C ARG A 34 2.80 4.29 -2.96
N ILE A 35 3.25 4.51 -1.72
CA ILE A 35 2.40 5.00 -0.64
C ILE A 35 1.98 6.46 -0.89
N LEU A 36 2.91 7.31 -1.34
CA LEU A 36 2.63 8.72 -1.65
C LEU A 36 1.64 8.87 -2.81
N GLU A 37 1.76 8.06 -3.86
CA GLU A 37 0.83 8.05 -5.00
C GLU A 37 -0.55 7.54 -4.59
N SER A 38 -0.61 6.37 -3.94
CA SER A 38 -1.88 5.67 -3.75
C SER A 38 -2.69 6.18 -2.57
N HIS A 39 -2.03 6.57 -1.48
CA HIS A 39 -2.70 6.74 -0.20
C HIS A 39 -3.15 8.19 0.05
N PRO A 40 -4.46 8.46 0.22
CA PRO A 40 -5.02 9.82 0.17
C PRO A 40 -4.57 10.72 1.32
N LYS A 41 -4.14 10.15 2.47
CA LYS A 41 -3.55 10.95 3.57
C LYS A 41 -2.12 11.41 3.30
N PHE A 42 -1.46 10.75 2.35
CA PHE A 42 -0.07 10.95 1.96
C PHE A 42 0.01 11.69 0.62
N THR A 43 -0.97 11.50 -0.27
CA THR A 43 -1.17 12.31 -1.48
C THR A 43 -1.23 13.80 -1.09
N GLY A 44 -0.24 14.58 -1.53
CA GLY A 44 -0.12 16.01 -1.21
C GLY A 44 0.74 16.34 0.02
N ARG A 45 1.24 15.36 0.78
CA ARG A 45 2.35 15.59 1.73
C ARG A 45 3.68 15.31 1.04
N ARG A 46 4.67 16.19 1.22
CA ARG A 46 6.03 15.95 0.75
C ARG A 46 6.68 14.80 1.52
N ALA A 47 7.41 13.94 0.81
CA ALA A 47 8.17 12.81 1.35
C ALA A 47 9.10 13.22 2.50
N GLU A 48 9.65 14.44 2.44
CA GLU A 48 10.49 15.06 3.48
C GLU A 48 9.80 15.14 4.85
N ARG A 49 8.47 15.13 4.91
CA ARG A 49 7.69 15.16 6.16
C ARG A 49 7.34 13.77 6.68
N LEU A 50 7.73 12.71 5.97
CA LEU A 50 7.57 11.31 6.38
C LEU A 50 8.74 10.81 7.23
N GLU A 51 9.83 11.57 7.36
CA GLU A 51 10.92 11.21 8.27
C GLU A 51 10.38 11.08 9.71
N GLY A 52 10.46 9.88 10.27
CA GLY A 52 9.93 9.54 11.59
C GLY A 52 8.46 9.06 11.62
N TRP A 53 7.76 9.03 10.48
CA TRP A 53 6.44 8.43 10.40
C TRP A 53 6.52 6.90 10.42
N LYS A 54 5.67 6.26 11.23
CA LYS A 54 5.49 4.80 11.20
C LYS A 54 4.28 4.47 10.35
N LEU A 55 4.51 3.77 9.23
CA LEU A 55 3.42 3.23 8.43
C LEU A 55 2.72 2.11 9.22
N SER A 56 1.41 2.24 9.43
CA SER A 56 0.64 1.16 10.04
C SER A 56 0.35 0.06 9.01
N LEU A 57 0.10 -1.17 9.47
CA LEU A 57 -0.30 -2.25 8.57
C LEU A 57 -1.58 -1.90 7.78
N ARG A 58 -2.48 -1.12 8.39
CA ARG A 58 -3.71 -0.67 7.75
C ARG A 58 -3.44 0.30 6.60
N ASP A 59 -2.49 1.23 6.76
CA ASP A 59 -2.13 2.15 5.68
C ASP A 59 -1.50 1.38 4.50
N ALA A 60 -0.65 0.39 4.79
CA ALA A 60 -0.11 -0.49 3.76
C ALA A 60 -1.21 -1.30 3.04
N GLN A 61 -2.21 -1.81 3.76
CA GLN A 61 -3.36 -2.50 3.16
C GLN A 61 -4.18 -1.58 2.25
N VAL A 62 -4.36 -0.30 2.63
CA VAL A 62 -5.09 0.68 1.80
C VAL A 62 -4.33 1.00 0.52
N THR A 63 -3.00 1.14 0.59
CA THR A 63 -2.15 1.32 -0.60
C THR A 63 -2.33 0.17 -1.58
N ILE A 64 -2.16 -1.08 -1.13
CA ILE A 64 -2.32 -2.26 -1.98
C ILE A 64 -3.74 -2.37 -2.55
N ALA A 65 -4.77 -2.11 -1.74
CA ALA A 65 -6.16 -2.13 -2.22
C ALA A 65 -6.38 -1.13 -3.36
N ARG A 66 -5.83 0.08 -3.25
CA ARG A 66 -5.95 1.11 -4.29
C ARG A 66 -5.15 0.79 -5.55
N GLU A 67 -3.96 0.23 -5.43
CA GLU A 67 -3.17 -0.20 -6.59
C GLU A 67 -3.88 -1.29 -7.40
N LEU A 68 -4.66 -2.13 -6.71
CA LEU A 68 -5.51 -3.14 -7.34
C LEU A 68 -6.84 -2.58 -7.88
N GLY A 69 -7.08 -1.26 -7.75
CA GLY A 69 -8.30 -0.60 -8.21
C GLY A 69 -9.49 -0.73 -7.26
N PHE A 70 -9.31 -1.27 -6.05
CA PHE A 70 -10.37 -1.32 -5.04
C PHE A 70 -10.46 0.02 -4.30
N GLU A 71 -11.60 0.69 -4.41
CA GLU A 71 -11.87 1.94 -3.69
C GLU A 71 -11.85 1.76 -2.16
N SER A 72 -12.10 0.56 -1.66
CA SER A 72 -11.96 0.21 -0.25
C SER A 72 -11.79 -1.30 -0.03
N TRP A 73 -11.08 -1.69 1.04
CA TRP A 73 -10.96 -3.09 1.50
C TRP A 73 -12.33 -3.74 1.82
N ARG A 74 -13.41 -2.95 1.92
CA ARG A 74 -14.77 -3.45 2.21
C ARG A 74 -15.56 -3.80 0.93
N ALA A 75 -14.99 -3.63 -0.27
CA ALA A 75 -15.67 -3.95 -1.52
C ALA A 75 -15.56 -5.44 -1.92
N TYR A 76 -15.19 -6.31 -0.98
CA TYR A 76 -15.20 -7.77 -1.13
C TYR A 76 -16.27 -8.39 -0.23
#